data_AF-A0A832WD41-F1
#
_entry.id   AF-A0A832WD41-F1
#
_cell.length_a   1.000
_cell.length_b   1.000
_cell.length_c   1.000
_cell.angle_alpha   90.00
_cell.angle_beta   90.00
_cell.angle_gamma   90.00
#
_symmetry.space_group_name_H-M   'P 1'
#
loop_
_entity.id
_entity.type
_entity.pdbx_description
1 polymer ?
#
loop_
_entity_poly.entity_id
_entity_poly.type
_entity_poly.pdbx_seq_one_letter_code
_entity_poly.pdbx_strand_id
1 'polypeptide(L)'
;MTEKRGKKRAEVERKTSSESANKAGKRKTSRVHKKAKARPSELKKVEREVEKEAKKVEKEVLVEGKKVEHELEEEFFVPSPRHIGKYKIPLGIKFMIGYLIFISALYLLSFLSGLSFPTTILFGKLVTGSKALIINSMLLVLVLFMIYGFWKRKWYTFDLAISFFGFSAMNSLLSLTLLEGAEIPAFKKLLMLSFVSIIFMNVLVIWYILHERKYFFAKSYHDRPIQQRDKIFLYALATFWVVAILVGSTVGMQFYGESKVMVDKAVKGLQGNIAKGESVCDKEEGPQKDVCYLVLVTARTYNNEGSTEGLCDRIQSDFYRLACMRTTGFSA
;
A
#
# COMPACT_ATOMS: atom_id res chain seq x y z
N MET A 1 -18.10 -6.35 34.70
CA MET A 1 -18.96 -5.16 34.62
C MET A 1 -19.74 -5.20 33.32
N THR A 2 -20.94 -5.76 33.39
CA THR A 2 -21.81 -6.10 32.26
C THR A 2 -23.20 -5.65 32.62
N GLU A 3 -23.62 -4.46 32.21
CA GLU A 3 -25.04 -4.09 32.19
C GLU A 3 -25.26 -2.74 31.50
N LYS A 4 -26.44 -2.58 30.90
CA LYS A 4 -27.03 -1.36 30.32
C LYS A 4 -26.66 -1.03 28.86
N ARG A 5 -27.21 -1.80 27.92
CA ARG A 5 -27.69 -1.27 26.62
C ARG A 5 -28.95 -2.01 26.17
N GLY A 6 -30.08 -1.67 26.79
CA GLY A 6 -31.39 -2.20 26.43
C GLY A 6 -32.48 -1.26 26.90
N LYS A 7 -32.62 -0.11 26.25
CA LYS A 7 -33.75 0.84 26.38
C LYS A 7 -33.53 2.01 25.42
N LYS A 8 -33.88 1.84 24.14
CA LYS A 8 -34.03 2.95 23.17
C LYS A 8 -34.72 2.58 21.85
N ARG A 9 -35.55 1.52 21.84
CA ARG A 9 -36.19 1.01 20.60
C ARG A 9 -37.73 1.00 20.62
N ALA A 10 -38.36 1.68 21.58
CA ALA A 10 -39.82 1.70 21.72
C ALA A 10 -40.48 3.04 21.35
N GLU A 11 -39.76 3.99 20.74
CA GLU A 11 -40.26 5.36 20.56
C GLU A 11 -40.21 5.90 19.11
N VAL A 12 -39.97 5.03 18.13
CA VAL A 12 -39.93 5.43 16.70
C VAL A 12 -41.09 4.86 15.88
N GLU A 13 -41.81 3.86 16.38
CA GLU A 13 -42.95 3.24 15.67
C GLU A 13 -44.29 3.98 15.79
N ARG A 14 -44.33 5.18 16.40
CA ARG A 14 -45.60 5.89 16.68
C ARG A 14 -45.88 7.14 15.84
N LYS A 15 -45.09 7.43 14.80
CA LYS A 15 -45.22 8.69 14.02
C LYS A 15 -45.52 8.56 12.52
N THR A 16 -45.80 7.37 11.99
CA THR A 16 -46.08 7.19 10.55
C THR A 16 -47.43 6.56 10.23
N SER A 17 -48.40 6.66 11.14
CA SER A 17 -49.78 6.14 10.94
C SER A 17 -50.86 7.24 10.82
N SER A 18 -50.50 8.52 10.63
CA SER A 18 -51.49 9.60 10.62
C SER A 18 -51.32 10.61 9.47
N GLU A 19 -51.08 10.14 8.25
CA GLU A 19 -51.04 11.06 7.10
C GLU A 19 -51.48 10.39 5.79
N SER A 20 -52.66 9.78 5.79
CA SER A 20 -53.35 9.37 4.55
C SER A 20 -54.86 9.25 4.77
N ALA A 21 -55.46 10.27 5.37
CA ALA A 21 -56.91 10.42 5.48
C ALA A 21 -57.28 11.89 5.30
N ASN A 22 -57.20 12.39 4.06
CA ASN A 22 -58.01 13.53 3.60
C ASN A 22 -57.74 13.85 2.12
N LYS A 23 -58.60 13.35 1.24
CA LYS A 23 -58.98 14.03 -0.01
C LYS A 23 -60.27 13.43 -0.61
N ALA A 24 -61.34 13.43 0.19
CA ALA A 24 -62.70 13.24 -0.31
C ALA A 24 -63.20 14.55 -0.94
N GLY A 25 -62.79 14.81 -2.18
CA GLY A 25 -63.30 15.91 -2.99
C GLY A 25 -64.65 15.56 -3.62
N LYS A 26 -65.73 16.14 -3.08
CA LYS A 26 -67.07 16.20 -3.69
C LYS A 26 -66.99 16.59 -5.17
N ARG A 27 -67.38 15.70 -6.08
CA ARG A 27 -67.70 16.04 -7.47
C ARG A 27 -69.17 15.74 -7.75
N LYS A 28 -69.94 16.82 -7.95
CA LYS A 28 -71.35 16.81 -8.35
C LYS A 28 -71.51 16.10 -9.69
N THR A 29 -72.41 15.12 -9.71
CA THR A 29 -72.95 14.48 -10.91
C THR A 29 -73.96 15.42 -11.57
N SER A 30 -73.62 15.95 -12.75
CA SER A 30 -74.59 16.49 -13.69
C SER A 30 -74.74 15.50 -14.84
N ARG A 31 -75.92 14.88 -14.92
CA ARG A 31 -76.36 14.02 -16.03
C ARG A 31 -76.60 14.89 -17.27
N VAL A 32 -75.83 14.65 -18.33
CA VAL A 32 -76.26 14.97 -19.70
C VAL A 32 -76.09 13.71 -20.55
N HIS A 33 -77.21 13.05 -20.84
CA HIS A 33 -77.28 12.00 -21.84
C HIS A 33 -77.12 12.62 -23.23
N LYS A 34 -75.96 12.42 -23.86
CA LYS A 34 -75.83 12.46 -25.33
C LYS A 34 -75.40 11.07 -25.80
N LYS A 35 -76.35 10.32 -26.36
CA LYS A 35 -76.09 9.11 -27.15
C LYS A 35 -75.36 9.52 -28.43
N ALA A 36 -74.04 9.47 -28.43
CA ALA A 36 -73.25 9.41 -29.65
C ALA A 36 -73.01 7.93 -29.97
N LYS A 37 -73.52 7.46 -31.12
CA LYS A 37 -73.15 6.18 -31.71
C LYS A 37 -71.66 6.25 -32.08
N ALA A 38 -70.79 5.80 -31.17
CA ALA A 38 -69.38 5.61 -31.46
C ALA A 38 -69.22 4.49 -32.49
N ARG A 39 -68.46 4.74 -33.54
CA ARG A 39 -68.14 3.77 -34.58
C ARG A 39 -67.28 2.64 -33.97
N PRO A 40 -67.50 1.37 -34.34
CA PRO A 40 -66.83 0.20 -33.74
C PRO A 40 -65.30 0.16 -33.94
N SER A 41 -64.72 1.10 -34.70
CA SER A 41 -63.27 1.24 -34.89
C SER A 41 -62.54 1.95 -33.73
N GLU A 42 -63.23 2.77 -32.94
CA GLU A 42 -62.58 3.49 -31.82
C GLU A 42 -62.53 2.68 -30.53
N LEU A 43 -63.51 1.79 -30.30
CA LEU A 43 -63.53 0.88 -29.14
C LEU A 43 -62.31 -0.05 -29.09
N LYS A 44 -61.88 -0.59 -30.23
CA LYS A 44 -60.67 -1.43 -30.31
C LYS A 44 -59.37 -0.66 -30.05
N LYS A 45 -59.36 0.67 -30.27
CA LYS A 45 -58.18 1.50 -30.01
C LYS A 45 -58.08 1.81 -28.51
N VAL A 46 -59.20 2.13 -27.87
CA VAL A 46 -59.27 2.34 -26.41
C VAL A 46 -58.91 1.06 -25.65
N GLU A 47 -59.41 -0.09 -26.09
CA GLU A 47 -59.13 -1.38 -25.45
C GLU A 47 -57.62 -1.74 -25.51
N ARG A 48 -56.95 -1.44 -26.64
CA ARG A 48 -55.50 -1.61 -26.77
C ARG A 48 -54.67 -0.62 -25.96
N GLU A 49 -55.15 0.61 -25.77
CA GLU A 49 -54.47 1.60 -24.92
C GLU A 49 -54.60 1.23 -23.44
N VAL A 50 -55.77 0.78 -23.00
CA VAL A 50 -55.99 0.30 -21.63
C VAL A 50 -55.16 -0.95 -21.33
N GLU A 51 -55.06 -1.91 -22.25
CA GLU A 51 -54.23 -3.11 -22.07
C GLU A 51 -52.73 -2.77 -21.99
N LYS A 52 -52.28 -1.76 -22.75
CA LYS A 52 -50.88 -1.28 -22.70
C LYS A 52 -50.57 -0.57 -21.39
N GLU A 53 -51.48 0.24 -20.86
CA GLU A 53 -51.27 0.89 -19.56
C GLU A 53 -51.30 -0.13 -18.42
N ALA A 54 -52.22 -1.11 -18.45
CA ALA A 54 -52.27 -2.18 -17.44
C ALA A 54 -50.95 -2.97 -17.38
N LYS A 55 -50.40 -3.36 -18.54
CA LYS A 55 -49.09 -4.06 -18.62
C LYS A 55 -47.90 -3.20 -18.17
N LYS A 56 -48.00 -1.88 -18.28
CA LYS A 56 -46.95 -0.95 -17.82
C LYS A 56 -46.97 -0.82 -16.30
N VAL A 57 -48.15 -0.69 -15.71
CA VAL A 57 -48.34 -0.62 -14.25
C VAL A 57 -47.90 -1.93 -13.58
N GLU A 58 -48.24 -3.09 -14.17
CA GLU A 58 -47.83 -4.40 -13.64
C GLU A 58 -46.29 -4.55 -13.61
N LYS A 59 -45.59 -4.06 -14.63
CA LYS A 59 -44.12 -4.07 -14.66
C LYS A 59 -43.50 -3.14 -13.62
N GLU A 60 -44.06 -1.95 -13.41
CA GLU A 60 -43.55 -1.00 -12.42
C GLU A 60 -43.71 -1.54 -11.00
N VAL A 61 -44.87 -2.14 -10.68
CA VAL A 61 -45.12 -2.77 -9.36
C VAL A 61 -44.17 -3.96 -9.11
N LEU A 62 -43.87 -4.75 -10.13
CA LEU A 62 -43.01 -5.94 -10.00
C LEU A 62 -41.52 -5.57 -9.85
N VAL A 63 -41.09 -4.43 -10.40
CA VAL A 63 -39.73 -3.89 -10.22
C VAL A 63 -39.57 -3.27 -8.83
N GLU A 64 -40.59 -2.57 -8.34
CA GLU A 64 -40.56 -1.93 -7.01
C GLU A 64 -40.62 -2.97 -5.89
N GLY A 65 -41.46 -4.01 -6.00
CA GLY A 65 -41.52 -5.12 -5.04
C GLY A 65 -40.20 -5.89 -4.89
N LYS A 66 -39.52 -6.18 -6.02
CA LYS A 66 -38.18 -6.82 -5.98
C LYS A 66 -37.11 -5.95 -5.32
N LYS A 67 -37.25 -4.62 -5.41
CA LYS A 67 -36.29 -3.69 -4.80
C LYS A 67 -36.45 -3.66 -3.28
N VAL A 68 -37.69 -3.73 -2.80
CA VAL A 68 -38.02 -3.76 -1.36
C VAL A 68 -37.65 -5.11 -0.73
N GLU A 69 -37.88 -6.25 -1.41
CA GLU A 69 -37.42 -7.56 -0.90
C GLU A 69 -35.89 -7.61 -0.76
N HIS A 70 -35.15 -7.01 -1.69
CA HIS A 70 -33.69 -6.99 -1.65
C HIS A 70 -33.12 -6.06 -0.55
N GLU A 71 -33.84 -5.00 -0.17
CA GLU A 71 -33.50 -4.14 0.97
C GLU A 71 -33.89 -4.79 2.32
N LEU A 72 -35.01 -5.53 2.39
CA LEU A 72 -35.43 -6.19 3.63
C LEU A 72 -34.58 -7.43 3.97
N GLU A 73 -34.11 -8.19 2.98
CA GLU A 73 -33.18 -9.30 3.20
C GLU A 73 -31.80 -8.85 3.72
N GLU A 74 -31.39 -7.61 3.42
CA GLU A 74 -30.14 -7.05 3.98
C GLU A 74 -30.27 -6.66 5.47
N GLU A 75 -31.47 -6.34 5.97
CA GLU A 75 -31.65 -5.92 7.37
C GLU A 75 -32.00 -7.05 8.37
N PHE A 76 -32.56 -8.18 7.91
CA PHE A 76 -33.04 -9.27 8.78
C PHE A 76 -32.26 -10.58 8.66
N PHE A 77 -30.95 -10.52 8.42
CA PHE A 77 -30.08 -11.70 8.54
C PHE A 77 -29.92 -12.13 10.01
N VAL A 78 -30.91 -12.85 10.53
CA VAL A 78 -30.82 -13.59 11.80
C VAL A 78 -29.70 -14.62 11.61
N PRO A 79 -28.60 -14.54 12.36
CA PRO A 79 -27.47 -15.44 12.15
C PRO A 79 -27.91 -16.86 12.54
N SER A 80 -28.12 -17.70 11.53
CA SER A 80 -28.31 -19.14 11.73
C SER A 80 -27.13 -19.68 12.56
N PRO A 81 -27.37 -20.19 13.77
CA PRO A 81 -26.33 -20.79 14.56
C PRO A 81 -26.08 -22.19 14.01
N ARG A 82 -24.82 -22.51 13.70
CA ARG A 82 -24.30 -23.86 13.35
C ARG A 82 -24.16 -24.17 11.86
N HIS A 83 -23.31 -23.42 11.18
CA HIS A 83 -22.30 -24.06 10.33
C HIS A 83 -20.95 -23.40 10.59
N ILE A 84 -20.15 -24.03 11.46
CA ILE A 84 -18.72 -23.76 11.59
C ILE A 84 -18.05 -24.36 10.35
N GLY A 85 -18.33 -23.80 9.18
CA GLY A 85 -17.57 -24.07 7.98
C GLY A 85 -16.15 -23.60 8.25
N LYS A 86 -15.15 -24.45 7.97
CA LYS A 86 -13.74 -24.09 8.10
C LYS A 86 -13.49 -22.82 7.29
N TYR A 87 -13.19 -21.71 7.97
CA TYR A 87 -12.83 -20.46 7.32
C TYR A 87 -11.59 -20.70 6.45
N LYS A 88 -11.73 -20.52 5.12
CA LYS A 88 -10.59 -20.53 4.21
C LYS A 88 -10.20 -19.10 3.85
N ILE A 89 -8.92 -18.80 4.02
CA ILE A 89 -8.32 -17.54 3.60
C ILE A 89 -8.24 -17.52 2.06
N PRO A 90 -8.71 -16.45 1.38
CA PRO A 90 -8.57 -16.30 -0.07
C PRO A 90 -7.12 -16.48 -0.52
N LEU A 91 -6.93 -17.01 -1.73
CA LEU A 91 -5.59 -17.30 -2.23
C LEU A 91 -4.72 -16.05 -2.30
N GLY A 92 -5.23 -14.93 -2.81
CA GLY A 92 -4.43 -13.71 -2.89
C GLY A 92 -4.14 -13.09 -1.51
N ILE A 93 -5.02 -13.26 -0.52
CA ILE A 93 -4.72 -12.88 0.87
C ILE A 93 -3.62 -13.76 1.48
N LYS A 94 -3.62 -15.08 1.21
CA LYS A 94 -2.51 -15.96 1.62
C LYS A 94 -1.19 -15.50 0.99
N PHE A 95 -1.22 -15.11 -0.29
CA PHE A 95 -0.05 -14.59 -0.97
C PHE A 95 0.40 -13.25 -0.41
N MET A 96 -0.54 -12.36 -0.05
CA MET A 96 -0.26 -11.10 0.65
C MET A 96 0.43 -11.33 2.00
N ILE A 97 -0.04 -12.31 2.78
CA ILE A 97 0.61 -12.71 4.03
C ILE A 97 2.04 -13.19 3.74
N GLY A 98 2.24 -14.02 2.72
CA GLY A 98 3.57 -14.47 2.28
C GLY A 98 4.49 -13.30 1.88
N TYR A 99 3.96 -12.34 1.13
CA TYR A 99 4.66 -11.11 0.75
C TYR A 99 5.05 -10.26 1.96
N LEU A 100 4.15 -10.08 2.93
CA LEU A 100 4.45 -9.39 4.18
C LEU A 100 5.50 -10.12 5.02
N ILE A 101 5.45 -11.45 5.09
CA ILE A 101 6.47 -12.27 5.77
C ILE A 101 7.83 -12.08 5.09
N PHE A 102 7.87 -12.12 3.76
CA PHE A 102 9.09 -11.89 2.99
C PHE A 102 9.67 -10.49 3.26
N ILE A 103 8.84 -9.44 3.22
CA ILE A 103 9.27 -8.08 3.59
C ILE A 103 9.74 -8.01 5.04
N SER A 104 9.03 -8.66 5.97
CA SER A 104 9.43 -8.71 7.37
C SER A 104 10.79 -9.37 7.56
N ALA A 105 11.09 -10.42 6.79
CA ALA A 105 12.40 -11.08 6.80
C ALA A 105 13.49 -10.15 6.26
N LEU A 106 13.23 -9.40 5.18
CA LEU A 106 14.15 -8.38 4.67
C LEU A 106 14.39 -7.28 5.71
N TYR A 107 13.34 -6.75 6.34
CA TYR A 107 13.49 -5.76 7.41
C TYR A 107 14.26 -6.30 8.61
N LEU A 108 14.02 -7.56 8.99
CA LEU A 108 14.76 -8.20 10.08
C LEU A 108 16.23 -8.34 9.72
N LEU A 109 16.56 -8.79 8.49
CA LEU A 109 17.95 -8.87 8.01
C LEU A 109 18.61 -7.49 7.99
N SER A 110 17.92 -6.47 7.47
CA SER A 110 18.40 -5.09 7.48
C SER A 110 18.61 -4.57 8.90
N PHE A 111 17.67 -4.84 9.81
CA PHE A 111 17.78 -4.45 11.22
C PHE A 111 18.98 -5.12 11.90
N LEU A 112 19.16 -6.43 11.73
CA LEU A 112 20.30 -7.17 12.28
C LEU A 112 21.63 -6.69 11.70
N SER A 113 21.71 -6.47 10.38
CA SER A 113 22.92 -5.96 9.72
C SER A 113 23.25 -4.51 10.11
N GLY A 114 22.24 -3.74 10.50
CA GLY A 114 22.32 -2.35 10.90
C GLY A 114 22.44 -2.14 12.42
N LEU A 115 22.57 -3.19 13.24
CA LEU A 115 22.69 -3.01 14.69
C LEU A 115 23.92 -2.17 15.08
N SER A 116 25.03 -2.32 14.33
CA SER A 116 26.24 -1.53 14.56
C SER A 116 26.13 -0.11 14.01
N PHE A 117 25.39 0.08 12.91
CA PHE A 117 25.24 1.37 12.23
C PHE A 117 23.82 1.50 11.70
N PRO A 118 22.85 1.84 12.55
CA PRO A 118 21.46 1.88 12.15
C PRO A 118 21.23 3.05 11.20
N THR A 119 20.79 2.73 9.99
CA THR A 119 20.45 3.70 8.96
C THR A 119 19.07 3.42 8.39
N THR A 120 18.33 4.47 8.07
CA THR A 120 17.03 4.38 7.38
C THR A 120 16.83 5.60 6.50
N ILE A 121 16.07 5.47 5.42
CA ILE A 121 15.76 6.58 4.52
C ILE A 121 14.31 6.98 4.73
N LEU A 122 14.11 8.21 5.20
CA LEU A 122 12.78 8.77 5.43
C LEU A 122 12.68 10.12 4.73
N PHE A 123 11.70 10.26 3.83
CA PHE A 123 11.47 11.43 2.99
C PHE A 123 12.73 11.89 2.25
N GLY A 124 13.46 10.96 1.66
CA GLY A 124 14.70 11.21 0.93
C GLY A 124 15.91 11.56 1.81
N LYS A 125 15.75 11.68 3.13
CA LYS A 125 16.84 11.96 4.07
C LYS A 125 17.36 10.69 4.72
N LEU A 126 18.68 10.56 4.78
CA LEU A 126 19.34 9.51 5.54
C LEU A 126 19.25 9.85 7.03
N VAL A 127 18.53 9.04 7.79
CA VAL A 127 18.48 9.10 9.26
C VAL A 127 19.41 8.03 9.79
N THR A 128 20.32 8.41 10.69
CA THR A 128 21.32 7.52 11.30
C THR A 128 21.15 7.46 12.82
N GLY A 129 21.82 6.50 13.47
CA GLY A 129 21.91 6.40 14.92
C GLY A 129 20.64 5.88 15.60
N SER A 130 20.45 6.23 16.88
CA SER A 130 19.34 5.73 17.71
C SER A 130 17.95 6.01 17.12
N LYS A 131 17.78 7.16 16.45
CA LYS A 131 16.53 7.51 15.75
C LYS A 131 16.20 6.51 14.66
N ALA A 132 17.18 6.11 13.85
CA ALA A 132 16.99 5.11 12.80
C ALA A 132 16.63 3.74 13.37
N LEU A 133 17.26 3.35 14.49
CA LEU A 133 16.95 2.10 15.18
C LEU A 133 15.51 2.06 15.66
N ILE A 134 15.03 3.14 16.30
CA ILE A 134 13.64 3.25 16.77
C ILE A 134 12.67 3.14 15.59
N ILE A 135 12.93 3.87 14.49
CA ILE A 135 12.08 3.83 13.30
C ILE A 135 12.04 2.43 12.70
N ASN A 136 13.19 1.78 12.51
CA ASN A 136 13.26 0.43 11.93
C ASN A 136 12.57 -0.61 12.83
N SER A 137 12.71 -0.50 14.16
CA SER A 137 12.02 -1.34 15.13
C SER A 137 10.51 -1.16 15.06
N MET A 138 10.03 0.10 15.02
CA MET A 138 8.60 0.40 14.87
C MET A 138 8.03 -0.16 13.56
N LEU A 139 8.75 -0.01 12.44
CA LEU A 139 8.34 -0.56 11.15
C LEU A 139 8.24 -2.09 11.20
N LEU A 140 9.22 -2.77 11.81
CA LEU A 140 9.19 -4.23 11.94
C LEU A 140 8.00 -4.69 12.79
N VAL A 141 7.76 -4.08 13.95
CA VAL A 141 6.61 -4.38 14.81
C VAL A 141 5.29 -4.14 14.06
N LEU A 142 5.21 -3.05 13.30
CA LEU A 142 4.03 -2.71 12.51
C LEU A 142 3.74 -3.76 11.43
N VAL A 143 4.77 -4.24 10.72
CA VAL A 143 4.65 -5.31 9.72
C VAL A 143 4.21 -6.63 10.38
N LEU A 144 4.81 -7.01 11.51
CA LEU A 144 4.41 -8.22 12.26
C LEU A 144 2.95 -8.12 12.74
N PHE A 145 2.53 -6.95 13.22
CA PHE A 145 1.16 -6.70 13.63
C PHE A 145 0.18 -6.79 12.45
N MET A 146 0.55 -6.30 11.26
CA MET A 146 -0.23 -6.51 10.05
C MET A 146 -0.33 -8.00 9.68
N ILE A 147 0.77 -8.75 9.67
CA ILE A 147 0.75 -10.21 9.38
C ILE A 147 -0.25 -10.93 10.29
N TYR A 148 -0.16 -10.67 11.60
CA TYR A 148 -1.10 -11.20 12.58
C TYR A 148 -2.55 -10.80 12.26
N GLY A 149 -2.77 -9.52 11.94
CA GLY A 149 -4.05 -8.96 11.59
C GLY A 149 -4.71 -9.59 10.35
N PHE A 150 -3.92 -9.81 9.29
CA PHE A 150 -4.38 -10.47 8.06
C PHE A 150 -4.75 -11.93 8.32
N TRP A 151 -3.95 -12.63 9.13
CA TRP A 151 -4.21 -14.02 9.53
C TRP A 151 -5.48 -14.13 10.39
N LYS A 152 -5.65 -13.24 11.36
CA LYS A 152 -6.81 -13.21 12.28
C LYS A 152 -8.01 -12.44 11.75
N ARG A 153 -7.92 -11.91 10.52
CA ARG A 153 -9.01 -11.21 9.84
C ARG A 153 -9.59 -10.06 10.68
N LYS A 154 -8.71 -9.25 11.26
CA LYS A 154 -9.13 -8.12 12.10
C LYS A 154 -9.47 -6.93 11.21
N TRP A 155 -10.59 -6.27 11.48
CA TRP A 155 -11.09 -5.16 10.67
C TRP A 155 -10.11 -3.98 10.64
N TYR A 156 -9.47 -3.65 11.78
CA TYR A 156 -8.50 -2.56 11.88
C TYR A 156 -7.27 -2.77 10.96
N THR A 157 -6.99 -4.01 10.57
CA THR A 157 -5.86 -4.33 9.70
C THR A 157 -6.05 -3.79 8.29
N PHE A 158 -7.30 -3.68 7.84
CA PHE A 158 -7.61 -3.05 6.56
C PHE A 158 -7.14 -1.60 6.54
N ASP A 159 -7.59 -0.79 7.51
CA ASP A 159 -7.23 0.63 7.60
C ASP A 159 -5.72 0.79 7.79
N LEU A 160 -5.13 -0.02 8.68
CA LEU A 160 -3.70 0.00 8.94
C LEU A 160 -2.87 -0.30 7.69
N ALA A 161 -3.26 -1.31 6.91
CA ALA A 161 -2.54 -1.69 5.70
C ALA A 161 -2.64 -0.60 4.62
N ILE A 162 -3.83 -0.03 4.41
CA ILE A 162 -4.02 1.09 3.49
C ILE A 162 -3.16 2.29 3.91
N SER A 163 -3.16 2.65 5.19
CA SER A 163 -2.31 3.74 5.70
C SER A 163 -0.83 3.44 5.56
N PHE A 164 -0.39 2.21 5.86
CA PHE A 164 1.02 1.82 5.79
C PHE A 164 1.54 1.84 4.35
N PHE A 165 0.86 1.15 3.43
CA PHE A 165 1.27 1.12 2.03
C PHE A 165 1.09 2.48 1.36
N GLY A 166 0.07 3.24 1.72
CA GLY A 166 -0.13 4.61 1.26
C GLY A 166 0.99 5.55 1.71
N PHE A 167 1.36 5.48 3.00
CA PHE A 167 2.49 6.23 3.54
C PHE A 167 3.80 5.81 2.89
N SER A 168 4.02 4.51 2.64
CA SER A 168 5.22 4.01 1.96
C SER A 168 5.32 4.51 0.51
N ALA A 169 4.20 4.53 -0.22
CA ALA A 169 4.15 5.12 -1.57
C ALA A 169 4.44 6.63 -1.55
N MET A 170 3.82 7.36 -0.62
CA MET A 170 4.05 8.79 -0.44
C MET A 170 5.50 9.10 -0.05
N ASN A 171 6.08 8.33 0.87
CA ASN A 171 7.48 8.44 1.27
C ASN A 171 8.42 8.24 0.07
N SER A 172 8.12 7.25 -0.77
CA SER A 172 8.91 6.96 -1.98
C SER A 172 8.77 8.06 -3.04
N LEU A 173 7.57 8.62 -3.20
CA LEU A 173 7.33 9.75 -4.10
C LEU A 173 8.07 11.00 -3.64
N LEU A 174 7.98 11.35 -2.35
CA LEU A 174 8.71 12.47 -1.77
C LEU A 174 10.23 12.25 -1.85
N SER A 175 10.69 11.03 -1.61
CA SER A 175 12.10 10.68 -1.77
C SER A 175 12.55 10.90 -3.22
N LEU A 176 11.74 10.49 -4.20
CA LEU A 176 12.05 10.71 -5.62
C LEU A 176 12.19 12.19 -5.97
N THR A 177 11.34 13.06 -5.42
CA THR A 177 11.40 14.52 -5.65
C THR A 177 12.53 15.22 -4.89
N LEU A 178 12.92 14.70 -3.73
CA LEU A 178 13.94 15.31 -2.86
C LEU A 178 15.34 14.74 -3.07
N LEU A 179 15.51 13.71 -3.91
CA LEU A 179 16.79 13.06 -4.21
C LEU A 179 17.67 13.88 -5.17
N GLU A 180 17.78 15.18 -4.94
CA GLU A 180 18.66 16.05 -5.74
C GLU A 180 20.14 15.89 -5.32
N GLY A 181 20.41 15.50 -4.06
CA GLY A 181 21.77 15.46 -3.49
C GLY A 181 22.56 14.16 -3.62
N ALA A 182 22.09 13.14 -4.37
CA ALA A 182 22.87 11.91 -4.55
C ALA A 182 23.95 12.10 -5.63
N GLU A 183 25.19 12.37 -5.21
CA GLU A 183 26.31 12.72 -6.11
C GLU A 183 26.80 11.57 -7.00
N ILE A 184 26.54 10.31 -6.64
CA ILE A 184 26.94 9.14 -7.43
C ILE A 184 25.85 8.79 -8.46
N PRO A 185 26.08 8.98 -9.77
CA PRO A 185 25.05 8.80 -10.79
C PRO A 185 24.46 7.38 -10.85
N ALA A 186 25.31 6.35 -10.68
CA ALA A 186 24.86 4.95 -10.68
C ALA A 186 23.98 4.61 -9.46
N PHE A 187 24.35 5.10 -8.28
CA PHE A 187 23.55 4.93 -7.07
C PHE A 187 22.22 5.67 -7.17
N LYS A 188 22.21 6.88 -7.75
CA LYS A 188 20.98 7.63 -8.03
C LYS A 188 20.02 6.84 -8.92
N LYS A 189 20.52 6.21 -10.00
CA LYS A 189 19.71 5.35 -10.88
C LYS A 189 19.11 4.16 -10.13
N LEU A 190 19.91 3.50 -9.28
CA LEU A 190 19.45 2.38 -8.45
C LEU A 190 18.36 2.81 -7.47
N LEU A 191 18.55 3.95 -6.78
CA LEU A 191 17.56 4.50 -5.86
C LEU A 191 16.28 4.91 -6.57
N MET A 192 16.37 5.58 -7.73
CA MET A 192 15.20 5.93 -8.54
C MET A 192 14.41 4.70 -8.95
N LEU A 193 15.10 3.68 -9.47
CA LEU A 193 14.47 2.41 -9.84
C LEU A 193 13.77 1.78 -8.62
N SER A 194 14.43 1.78 -7.46
CA SER A 194 13.87 1.26 -6.21
C SER A 194 12.62 2.03 -5.78
N PHE A 195 12.65 3.38 -5.76
CA PHE A 195 11.49 4.20 -5.39
C PHE A 195 10.31 4.02 -6.33
N VAL A 196 10.56 4.04 -7.64
CA VAL A 196 9.52 3.78 -8.65
C VAL A 196 8.93 2.40 -8.44
N SER A 197 9.78 1.40 -8.16
CA SER A 197 9.34 0.04 -7.92
C SER A 197 8.46 -0.10 -6.69
N ILE A 198 8.86 0.53 -5.58
CA ILE A 198 8.09 0.56 -4.34
C ILE A 198 6.73 1.24 -4.53
N ILE A 199 6.67 2.34 -5.29
CA ILE A 199 5.40 3.02 -5.62
C ILE A 199 4.46 2.08 -6.35
N PHE A 200 4.91 1.45 -7.44
CA PHE A 200 4.07 0.51 -8.22
C PHE A 200 3.58 -0.66 -7.37
N MET A 201 4.47 -1.25 -6.56
CA MET A 201 4.12 -2.35 -5.67
C MET A 201 3.10 -1.96 -4.61
N ASN A 202 3.29 -0.81 -3.96
CA ASN A 202 2.35 -0.31 -2.97
C ASN A 202 0.97 -0.01 -3.59
N VAL A 203 0.92 0.60 -4.78
CA VAL A 203 -0.33 0.87 -5.49
C VAL A 203 -1.05 -0.44 -5.84
N LEU A 204 -0.32 -1.45 -6.34
CA LEU A 204 -0.88 -2.76 -6.65
C LEU A 204 -1.45 -3.44 -5.40
N VAL A 205 -0.73 -3.38 -4.28
CA VAL A 205 -1.15 -3.93 -2.99
C VAL A 205 -2.39 -3.21 -2.44
N ILE A 206 -2.39 -1.87 -2.45
CA ILE A 206 -3.55 -1.05 -2.04
C ILE A 206 -4.78 -1.40 -2.88
N TRP A 207 -4.62 -1.44 -4.21
CA TRP A 207 -5.70 -1.82 -5.14
C TRP A 207 -6.29 -3.19 -4.77
N TYR A 208 -5.44 -4.19 -4.50
CA TYR A 208 -5.90 -5.52 -4.12
C TYR A 208 -6.61 -5.52 -2.75
N ILE A 209 -6.07 -4.84 -1.74
CA ILE A 209 -6.68 -4.76 -0.40
C ILE A 209 -8.05 -4.07 -0.45
N LEU A 210 -8.17 -2.96 -1.18
CA LEU A 210 -9.44 -2.26 -1.39
C LEU A 210 -10.48 -3.17 -2.04
N HIS A 211 -10.05 -3.98 -3.00
CA HIS A 211 -10.91 -4.93 -3.69
C HIS A 211 -11.40 -6.05 -2.75
N GLU A 212 -10.51 -6.59 -1.93
CA GLU A 212 -10.80 -7.62 -0.93
C GLU A 212 -11.35 -7.05 0.40
N ARG A 213 -11.90 -5.83 0.40
CA ARG A 213 -12.51 -5.20 1.60
C ARG A 213 -13.49 -6.15 2.30
N LYS A 214 -14.31 -6.90 1.55
CA LYS A 214 -15.28 -7.86 2.12
C LYS A 214 -14.61 -8.93 2.99
N TYR A 215 -13.36 -9.29 2.71
CA TYR A 215 -12.58 -10.19 3.56
C TYR A 215 -12.40 -9.62 4.97
N PHE A 216 -12.26 -8.32 5.19
CA PHE A 216 -12.03 -7.79 6.54
C PHE A 216 -13.32 -7.51 7.33
N PHE A 217 -14.42 -7.18 6.64
CA PHE A 217 -15.65 -6.69 7.29
C PHE A 217 -16.79 -7.72 7.39
N ALA A 218 -16.83 -8.75 6.53
CA ALA A 218 -17.95 -9.71 6.58
C ALA A 218 -17.92 -10.57 7.86
N LYS A 219 -19.05 -10.79 8.53
CA LYS A 219 -19.09 -11.62 9.74
C LYS A 219 -18.73 -13.08 9.47
N SER A 220 -19.20 -13.61 8.34
CA SER A 220 -18.89 -14.94 7.81
C SER A 220 -18.33 -14.79 6.40
N TYR A 221 -17.11 -15.29 6.16
CA TYR A 221 -16.53 -15.36 4.82
C TYR A 221 -16.57 -16.81 4.37
N HIS A 222 -17.47 -17.10 3.43
CA HIS A 222 -17.58 -18.41 2.83
C HIS A 222 -16.48 -18.61 1.77
N ASP A 223 -16.10 -19.87 1.58
CA ASP A 223 -15.11 -20.28 0.60
C ASP A 223 -15.58 -19.84 -0.80
N ARG A 224 -14.85 -18.92 -1.43
CA ARG A 224 -15.14 -18.47 -2.79
C ARG A 224 -14.19 -19.18 -3.75
N PRO A 225 -14.66 -19.56 -4.95
CA PRO A 225 -13.73 -20.01 -5.99
C PRO A 225 -12.70 -18.91 -6.25
N ILE A 226 -11.49 -19.33 -6.62
CA ILE A 226 -10.38 -18.41 -6.93
C ILE A 226 -10.86 -17.39 -7.96
N GLN A 227 -10.86 -16.11 -7.58
CA GLN A 227 -11.31 -15.06 -8.47
C GLN A 227 -10.22 -14.75 -9.50
N GLN A 228 -10.61 -14.30 -10.70
CA GLN A 228 -9.64 -13.85 -11.71
C GLN A 228 -8.73 -12.73 -11.19
N ARG A 229 -9.23 -11.91 -10.27
CA ARG A 229 -8.50 -10.81 -9.62
C ARG A 229 -7.34 -11.31 -8.76
N ASP A 230 -7.52 -12.41 -8.01
CA ASP A 230 -6.44 -13.04 -7.25
C ASP A 230 -5.30 -13.47 -8.17
N LYS A 231 -5.64 -14.02 -9.34
CA LYS A 231 -4.66 -14.44 -10.36
C LYS A 231 -3.91 -13.23 -10.92
N ILE A 232 -4.63 -12.18 -11.30
CA ILE A 232 -4.02 -10.94 -11.83
C ILE A 232 -3.05 -10.34 -10.80
N PHE A 233 -3.48 -10.21 -9.54
CA PHE A 233 -2.64 -9.71 -8.47
C PHE A 233 -1.37 -10.56 -8.30
N LEU A 234 -1.52 -11.88 -8.22
CA LEU A 234 -0.40 -12.80 -8.03
C LEU A 234 0.60 -12.76 -9.20
N TYR A 235 0.10 -12.80 -10.44
CA TYR A 235 0.95 -12.72 -11.63
C TYR A 235 1.64 -11.35 -11.76
N ALA A 236 0.93 -10.26 -11.48
CA ALA A 236 1.51 -8.92 -11.51
C ALA A 236 2.62 -8.78 -10.46
N LEU A 237 2.38 -9.23 -9.22
CA LEU A 237 3.37 -9.17 -8.14
C LEU A 237 4.59 -10.03 -8.47
N ALA A 238 4.39 -11.26 -8.95
CA ALA A 238 5.48 -12.17 -9.30
C ALA A 238 6.32 -11.63 -10.47
N THR A 239 5.66 -11.18 -11.54
CA THR A 239 6.34 -10.58 -12.71
C THR A 239 7.13 -9.36 -12.30
N PHE A 240 6.55 -8.50 -11.45
CA PHE A 240 7.22 -7.32 -10.94
C PHE A 240 8.51 -7.68 -10.19
N TRP A 241 8.45 -8.64 -9.28
CA TRP A 241 9.64 -9.09 -8.54
C TRP A 241 10.73 -9.66 -9.45
N VAL A 242 10.35 -10.48 -10.45
CA VAL A 242 11.31 -11.02 -11.42
C VAL A 242 12.00 -9.89 -12.18
N VAL A 243 11.24 -8.92 -12.68
CA VAL A 243 11.79 -7.75 -13.39
C VAL A 243 12.67 -6.91 -12.46
N ALA A 244 12.23 -6.65 -11.24
CA ALA A 244 12.98 -5.87 -10.26
C ALA A 244 14.32 -6.53 -9.90
N ILE A 245 14.34 -7.86 -9.74
CA ILE A 245 15.58 -8.61 -9.48
C ILE A 245 16.50 -8.55 -10.70
N LEU A 246 16.00 -8.79 -11.91
CA LEU A 246 16.80 -8.75 -13.13
C LEU A 246 17.43 -7.36 -13.34
N VAL A 247 16.62 -6.30 -13.30
CA VAL A 247 17.12 -4.93 -13.47
C VAL A 247 18.04 -4.55 -12.30
N GLY A 248 17.68 -4.88 -11.06
CA GLY A 248 18.51 -4.63 -9.88
C GLY A 248 19.88 -5.30 -9.97
N SER A 249 19.95 -6.55 -10.44
CA SER A 249 21.20 -7.26 -10.66
C SER A 249 22.05 -6.60 -11.75
N THR A 250 21.46 -6.17 -12.86
CA THR A 250 22.21 -5.49 -13.93
C THR A 250 22.81 -4.16 -13.46
N VAL A 251 22.02 -3.32 -12.79
CA VAL A 251 22.48 -2.04 -12.23
C VAL A 251 23.49 -2.27 -11.11
N GLY A 252 23.29 -3.28 -10.28
CA GLY A 252 24.22 -3.66 -9.21
C GLY A 252 25.59 -4.10 -9.74
N MET A 253 25.63 -4.91 -10.80
CA MET A 253 26.88 -5.31 -11.46
C MET A 253 27.61 -4.11 -12.06
N GLN A 254 26.88 -3.18 -12.70
CA GLN A 254 27.47 -1.95 -13.22
C GLN A 254 28.08 -1.10 -12.10
N PHE A 255 27.34 -0.87 -11.02
CA PHE A 255 27.81 -0.13 -9.85
C PHE A 255 29.07 -0.76 -9.23
N TYR A 256 29.09 -2.10 -9.13
CA TYR A 256 30.25 -2.83 -8.63
C TYR A 256 31.48 -2.64 -9.52
N GLY A 257 31.30 -2.74 -10.85
CA GLY A 257 32.38 -2.53 -11.82
C GLY A 257 32.97 -1.13 -11.75
N GLU A 258 32.11 -0.09 -11.75
CA GLU A 258 32.53 1.31 -11.63
C GLU A 258 33.24 1.58 -10.30
N SER A 259 32.69 1.09 -9.19
CA SER A 259 33.29 1.25 -7.85
C SER A 259 34.66 0.58 -7.76
N LYS A 260 34.82 -0.62 -8.33
CA LYS A 260 36.10 -1.33 -8.35
C LYS A 260 37.18 -0.54 -9.09
N VAL A 261 36.86 0.02 -10.26
CA VAL A 261 37.80 0.83 -11.03
C VAL A 261 38.23 2.07 -10.24
N MET A 262 37.31 2.74 -9.54
CA MET A 262 37.64 3.89 -8.70
C MET A 262 38.56 3.50 -7.54
N VAL A 263 38.27 2.37 -6.87
CA VAL A 263 39.12 1.85 -5.78
C VAL A 263 40.51 1.48 -6.29
N ASP A 264 40.61 0.76 -7.42
CA ASP A 264 41.90 0.36 -8.00
C ASP A 264 42.73 1.59 -8.40
N LYS A 265 42.11 2.65 -8.93
CA LYS A 265 42.78 3.93 -9.23
C LYS A 265 43.28 4.60 -7.95
N ALA A 266 42.44 4.67 -6.91
CA ALA A 266 42.80 5.26 -5.63
C ALA A 266 43.96 4.51 -4.95
N VAL A 267 43.91 3.17 -4.93
CA VAL A 267 44.98 2.33 -4.36
C VAL A 267 46.30 2.57 -5.09
N LYS A 268 46.30 2.58 -6.42
CA LYS A 268 47.50 2.87 -7.22
C LYS A 268 48.05 4.27 -6.97
N GLY A 269 47.19 5.27 -6.85
CA GLY A 269 47.59 6.66 -6.54
C GLY A 269 48.21 6.82 -5.16
N LEU A 270 47.76 6.03 -4.18
CA LEU A 270 48.23 6.08 -2.80
C LEU A 270 49.42 5.16 -2.52
N GLN A 271 49.72 4.22 -3.42
CA GLN A 271 50.83 3.27 -3.26
C GLN A 271 52.17 4.01 -3.13
N GLY A 272 52.84 3.86 -1.98
CA GLY A 272 54.09 4.55 -1.65
C GLY A 272 53.95 6.00 -1.19
N ASN A 273 52.73 6.54 -1.12
CA ASN A 273 52.46 7.96 -0.79
C ASN A 273 51.43 8.15 0.34
N ILE A 274 51.19 7.15 1.19
CA ILE A 274 50.16 7.21 2.26
C ILE A 274 50.33 8.44 3.17
N ALA A 275 51.57 8.80 3.53
CA ALA A 275 51.87 9.99 4.32
C ALA A 275 51.42 11.30 3.64
N LYS A 276 51.48 11.37 2.30
CA LYS A 276 51.02 12.51 1.48
C LYS A 276 49.62 12.30 0.90
N GLY A 277 48.90 11.28 1.36
CA GLY A 277 47.66 10.81 0.74
C GLY A 277 46.57 11.87 0.65
N GLU A 278 46.48 12.77 1.63
CA GLU A 278 45.51 13.88 1.61
C GLU A 278 45.71 14.78 0.39
N SER A 279 46.95 15.15 0.08
CA SER A 279 47.28 15.97 -1.09
C SER A 279 47.06 15.26 -2.43
N VAL A 280 47.08 13.91 -2.42
CA VAL A 280 46.75 13.10 -3.60
C VAL A 280 45.24 13.09 -3.80
N CYS A 281 44.48 12.83 -2.73
CA CYS A 281 43.02 12.80 -2.80
C CYS A 281 42.40 14.18 -3.06
N ASP A 282 43.02 15.27 -2.58
CA ASP A 282 42.52 16.63 -2.83
C ASP A 282 42.59 17.05 -4.31
N LYS A 283 43.38 16.36 -5.15
CA LYS A 283 43.46 16.60 -6.60
C LYS A 283 42.39 15.87 -7.40
N GLU A 284 41.75 14.86 -6.82
CA GLU A 284 40.64 14.16 -7.47
C GLU A 284 39.35 14.97 -7.29
N GLU A 285 38.38 14.76 -8.17
CA GLU A 285 37.09 15.46 -8.16
C GLU A 285 35.91 14.48 -8.03
N GLY A 286 34.81 14.97 -7.44
CA GLY A 286 33.56 14.23 -7.31
C GLY A 286 33.72 12.86 -6.62
N PRO A 287 33.04 11.80 -7.11
CA PRO A 287 33.07 10.47 -6.48
C PRO A 287 34.48 9.84 -6.35
N GLN A 288 35.44 10.24 -7.21
CA GLN A 288 36.80 9.73 -7.14
C GLN A 288 37.55 10.28 -5.91
N LYS A 289 37.28 11.54 -5.54
CA LYS A 289 37.80 12.16 -4.31
C LYS A 289 37.32 11.41 -3.07
N ASP A 290 36.03 11.14 -3.01
CA ASP A 290 35.39 10.42 -1.90
C ASP A 290 35.95 9.00 -1.72
N VAL A 291 36.07 8.25 -2.82
CA VAL A 291 36.66 6.91 -2.81
C VAL A 291 38.14 6.97 -2.41
N CYS A 292 38.89 7.99 -2.87
CA CYS A 292 40.29 8.16 -2.48
C CYS A 292 40.44 8.34 -0.96
N TYR A 293 39.61 9.20 -0.35
CA TYR A 293 39.64 9.38 1.11
C TYR A 293 39.22 8.11 1.86
N LEU A 294 38.21 7.39 1.39
CA LEU A 294 37.81 6.12 1.98
C LEU A 294 38.96 5.09 1.96
N VAL A 295 39.66 4.96 0.83
CA VAL A 295 40.83 4.08 0.69
C VAL A 295 41.98 4.55 1.59
N LEU A 296 42.25 5.86 1.64
CA LEU A 296 43.28 6.43 2.50
C LEU A 296 43.03 6.14 3.98
N VAL A 297 41.81 6.35 4.46
CA VAL A 297 41.41 6.04 5.84
C VAL A 297 41.58 4.56 6.12
N THR A 298 41.08 3.70 5.22
CA THR A 298 41.22 2.25 5.35
C THR A 298 42.69 1.82 5.45
N ALA A 299 43.56 2.39 4.60
CA ALA A 299 44.99 2.10 4.62
C ALA A 299 45.68 2.59 5.91
N ARG A 300 45.38 3.81 6.36
CA ARG A 300 45.92 4.38 7.62
C ARG A 300 45.48 3.57 8.83
N THR A 301 44.20 3.20 8.91
CA THR A 301 43.67 2.35 9.98
C THR A 301 44.33 0.97 9.99
N TYR A 302 44.54 0.35 8.82
CA TYR A 302 45.18 -0.96 8.74
C TYR A 302 46.66 -0.93 9.15
N ASN A 303 47.39 0.11 8.75
CA ASN A 303 48.81 0.27 9.05
C ASN A 303 49.09 0.90 10.43
N ASN A 304 48.06 1.34 11.17
CA ASN A 304 48.18 2.18 12.38
C ASN A 304 49.00 3.46 12.13
N GLU A 305 48.84 4.07 10.96
CA GLU A 305 49.62 5.24 10.53
C GLU A 305 48.82 6.54 10.60
N GLY A 306 49.24 7.46 11.48
CA GLY A 306 48.71 8.82 11.55
C GLY A 306 47.29 8.91 12.12
N SER A 307 46.80 10.15 12.25
CA SER A 307 45.41 10.39 12.65
C SER A 307 44.49 10.20 11.44
N THR A 308 43.38 9.50 11.66
CA THR A 308 42.24 9.41 10.73
C THR A 308 41.13 10.41 11.06
N GLU A 309 41.31 11.19 12.12
CA GLU A 309 40.33 12.16 12.62
C GLU A 309 40.05 13.24 11.57
N GLY A 310 38.78 13.50 11.29
CA GLY A 310 38.34 14.50 10.31
C GLY A 310 38.51 14.12 8.83
N LEU A 311 39.12 12.98 8.50
CA LEU A 311 39.24 12.55 7.09
C LEU A 311 37.89 12.15 6.49
N CYS A 312 37.03 11.50 7.27
CA CYS A 312 35.70 11.12 6.80
C CYS A 312 34.81 12.35 6.53
N ASP A 313 35.03 13.47 7.22
CA ASP A 313 34.24 14.70 7.03
C ASP A 313 34.52 15.39 5.68
N ARG A 314 35.64 15.03 5.02
CA ARG A 314 35.97 15.51 3.68
C ARG A 314 35.22 14.78 2.57
N ILE A 315 34.55 13.67 2.89
CA ILE A 315 33.76 12.88 1.95
C ILE A 315 32.38 13.51 1.80
N GLN A 316 32.03 13.90 0.57
CA GLN A 316 30.76 14.57 0.26
C GLN A 316 29.60 13.58 0.19
N SER A 317 29.82 12.41 -0.42
CA SER A 317 28.84 11.33 -0.48
C SER A 317 28.55 10.74 0.90
N ASP A 318 27.31 10.87 1.36
CA ASP A 318 26.83 10.24 2.60
C ASP A 318 27.11 8.73 2.65
N PHE A 319 27.06 8.05 1.49
CA PHE A 319 27.35 6.62 1.39
C PHE A 319 28.81 6.30 1.71
N TYR A 320 29.75 7.01 1.08
CA TYR A 320 31.18 6.79 1.33
C TYR A 320 31.60 7.31 2.71
N ARG A 321 30.98 8.40 3.19
CA ARG A 321 31.22 8.92 4.54
C ARG A 321 30.79 7.90 5.59
N LEU A 322 29.61 7.30 5.44
CA LEU A 322 29.14 6.25 6.34
C LEU A 322 30.09 5.03 6.31
N ALA A 323 30.54 4.61 5.13
CA ALA A 323 31.53 3.53 5.00
C ALA A 323 32.85 3.89 5.70
N CYS A 324 33.32 5.13 5.56
CA CYS A 324 34.53 5.63 6.20
C CYS A 324 34.41 5.59 7.73
N MET A 325 33.33 6.15 8.29
CA MET A 325 33.06 6.16 9.73
C MET A 325 33.03 4.74 10.30
N ARG A 326 32.39 3.80 9.59
CA ARG A 326 32.36 2.38 9.96
C ARG A 326 33.75 1.76 10.03
N THR A 327 34.65 2.16 9.14
CA THR A 327 36.03 1.66 9.09
C THR A 327 36.85 2.16 10.29
N THR A 328 36.61 3.39 10.73
CA THR A 328 37.29 4.00 11.88
C THR A 328 36.77 3.56 13.25
N GLY A 329 35.68 2.78 13.31
CA GLY A 329 35.04 2.38 14.58
C GLY A 329 34.32 3.52 15.30
N PHE A 330 34.24 4.70 14.70
CA PHE A 330 33.51 5.84 15.26
C PHE A 330 32.00 5.59 15.13
N SER A 331 31.36 5.29 16.26
CA SER A 331 29.90 5.33 16.36
C SER A 331 29.50 6.79 16.57
N ALA A 332 28.87 7.40 15.56
CA ALA A 332 28.34 8.76 15.62
C ALA A 332 27.19 8.93 16.62
#